data_AF-A0A8S2VFI1-F1
#
_entry.id   AF-A0A8S2VFI1-F1
#
_cell.length_a   1.000
_cell.length_b   1.000
_cell.length_c   1.000
_cell.angle_alpha   90.00
_cell.angle_beta   90.00
_cell.angle_gamma   90.00
#
_symmetry.space_group_name_H-M   'P 1'
#
loop_
_entity.id
_entity.type
_entity.pdbx_description
1 polymer ?
#
loop_
_entity_poly.entity_id
_entity_poly.type
_entity_poly.pdbx_seq_one_letter_code
_entity_poly.pdbx_strand_id
1 'polypeptide(L)'
;MTPKLIIVQQFYQKIEQLLLNIHEPNSRNIPFYNQHHHIINTLKKKIFDTKTIIRKTDKSKVLHLGTSKQYQLKSEQFMDKTQAYKIIDHNPLYDIISQITHCLRTWLTNKYITSKQYEKLLPVRRKCQLAHLYYQPKAHKQGTPLRSICASINSPTAPSSQFLDNLLRPLFKQSTPTSIENGIYLVQQLKSYSRSEPFTPKTIFITFDIIDLYTMLNQNRAIFYLRRFLQGDLQLTALDGIPVDVIIKMCNLVLKNNYFYYDNNYYHQIKGGAMGSSLTLSLAN
;
A
#
# COMPACT_ATOMS: atom_id res chain seq x y z
N MET A 1 -26.38 -28.75 -19.35
CA MET A 1 -25.20 -27.91 -19.03
C MET A 1 -24.29 -27.86 -20.24
N THR A 2 -23.78 -26.69 -20.63
CA THR A 2 -22.94 -26.54 -21.83
C THR A 2 -21.58 -27.22 -21.65
N PRO A 3 -20.95 -27.76 -22.72
CA PRO A 3 -19.67 -28.48 -22.64
C PRO A 3 -18.53 -27.66 -21.99
N LYS A 4 -18.57 -26.33 -22.12
CA LYS A 4 -17.63 -25.41 -21.47
C LYS A 4 -17.72 -25.42 -19.93
N LEU A 5 -18.90 -25.63 -19.37
CA LEU A 5 -19.11 -25.66 -17.91
C LEU A 5 -18.49 -26.92 -17.28
N ILE A 6 -18.56 -28.04 -17.99
CA ILE A 6 -18.03 -29.34 -17.56
C ILE A 6 -16.51 -29.31 -17.47
N ILE A 7 -15.84 -28.73 -18.47
CA ILE A 7 -14.37 -28.60 -18.49
C ILE A 7 -13.87 -27.72 -17.33
N VAL A 8 -14.60 -26.64 -17.03
CA VAL A 8 -14.25 -25.74 -15.93
C VAL A 8 -14.44 -26.43 -14.58
N GLN A 9 -15.54 -27.16 -14.38
CA GLN A 9 -15.76 -27.97 -13.16
C GLN A 9 -14.70 -29.05 -12.98
N GLN A 10 -14.34 -29.78 -14.05
CA GLN A 10 -13.28 -30.79 -14.02
C GLN A 10 -11.91 -30.18 -13.69
N PHE A 11 -11.63 -28.96 -14.17
CA PHE A 11 -10.41 -28.23 -13.83
C PHE A 11 -10.37 -27.84 -12.34
N TYR A 12 -11.47 -27.32 -11.80
CA TYR A 12 -11.57 -26.98 -10.38
C TYR A 12 -11.44 -28.20 -9.48
N GLN A 13 -12.11 -29.31 -9.79
CA GLN A 13 -11.99 -30.56 -9.03
C GLN A 13 -10.56 -31.11 -9.05
N LYS A 14 -9.85 -31.04 -10.19
CA LYS A 14 -8.45 -31.44 -10.25
C LYS A 14 -7.55 -30.56 -9.40
N ILE A 15 -7.75 -29.24 -9.41
CA ILE A 15 -6.99 -28.34 -8.55
C ILE A 15 -7.28 -28.59 -7.07
N GLU A 16 -8.54 -28.84 -6.71
CA GLU A 16 -8.94 -29.12 -5.33
C GLU A 16 -8.30 -30.41 -4.80
N GLN A 17 -8.31 -31.49 -5.59
CA GLN A 17 -7.59 -32.72 -5.25
C GLN A 17 -6.06 -32.51 -5.16
N LEU A 18 -5.48 -31.71 -6.05
CA LEU A 18 -4.05 -31.38 -6.01
C LEU A 18 -3.67 -30.60 -4.74
N LEU A 19 -4.52 -29.67 -4.30
CA LEU A 19 -4.30 -28.90 -3.08
C LEU A 19 -4.43 -29.77 -1.82
N LEU A 20 -5.36 -30.73 -1.82
CA LEU A 20 -5.51 -31.72 -0.74
C LEU A 20 -4.25 -32.59 -0.61
N ASN A 21 -3.69 -33.04 -1.74
CA ASN A 21 -2.48 -33.88 -1.76
C ASN A 21 -1.20 -33.13 -1.31
N ILE A 22 -1.15 -31.80 -1.47
CA ILE A 22 -0.03 -30.96 -1.01
C ILE A 22 -0.06 -30.74 0.52
N HIS A 23 -1.23 -30.88 1.15
CA HIS A 23 -1.39 -30.68 2.60
C HIS A 23 -1.24 -31.96 3.44
N GLU A 24 -0.99 -33.12 2.83
CA GLU A 24 -0.63 -34.31 3.60
C GLU A 24 0.83 -34.24 4.10
N PRO A 25 1.09 -34.41 5.42
CA PRO A 25 2.39 -34.09 6.03
C PRO A 25 3.55 -35.02 5.64
N ASN A 26 3.30 -36.10 4.88
CA ASN A 26 4.25 -37.18 4.65
C ASN A 26 4.65 -37.43 3.18
N SER A 27 4.26 -36.58 2.23
CA SER A 27 4.74 -36.70 0.85
C SER A 27 6.09 -35.98 0.64
N ARG A 28 7.13 -36.45 1.35
CA ARG A 28 8.52 -36.16 0.94
C ARG A 28 8.76 -36.85 -0.41
N ASN A 29 9.15 -36.07 -1.40
CA ASN A 29 9.45 -36.41 -2.79
C ASN A 29 8.24 -36.69 -3.67
N ILE A 30 7.76 -35.65 -4.37
CA ILE A 30 6.77 -35.85 -5.44
C ILE A 30 7.41 -35.56 -6.81
N PRO A 31 7.34 -36.50 -7.78
CA PRO A 31 7.60 -36.29 -9.21
C PRO A 31 6.56 -35.36 -9.87
N PHE A 32 6.14 -34.32 -9.17
CA PHE A 32 5.02 -33.42 -9.49
C PHE A 32 5.36 -32.46 -10.62
N TYR A 33 6.62 -32.01 -10.68
CA TYR A 33 7.08 -31.08 -11.69
C TYR A 33 7.05 -31.71 -13.09
N ASN A 34 7.34 -33.00 -13.20
CA ASN A 34 7.43 -33.70 -14.48
C ASN A 34 6.05 -34.09 -15.05
N GLN A 35 5.09 -34.51 -14.22
CA GLN A 35 3.76 -34.95 -14.70
C GLN A 35 2.87 -33.81 -15.24
N HIS A 36 3.08 -32.57 -14.80
CA HIS A 36 2.29 -31.41 -15.24
C HIS A 36 3.11 -30.37 -16.00
N HIS A 37 4.37 -30.66 -16.32
CA HIS A 37 5.25 -29.75 -17.05
C HIS A 37 4.63 -29.31 -18.38
N HIS A 38 4.04 -30.24 -19.13
CA HIS A 38 3.34 -29.94 -20.37
C HIS A 38 2.15 -29.01 -20.14
N ILE A 39 1.34 -29.25 -19.10
CA ILE A 39 0.16 -28.41 -18.81
C ILE A 39 0.60 -26.98 -18.44
N ILE A 40 1.61 -26.85 -17.59
CA ILE A 40 2.17 -25.55 -17.18
C ILE A 40 2.73 -24.81 -18.40
N ASN A 41 3.47 -25.49 -19.28
CA ASN A 41 4.03 -24.88 -20.49
C ASN A 41 2.94 -24.46 -21.48
N THR A 42 1.90 -25.29 -21.67
CA THR A 42 0.74 -24.92 -22.49
C THR A 42 0.01 -23.72 -21.91
N LEU A 43 -0.17 -23.65 -20.58
CA LEU A 43 -0.79 -22.51 -19.92
C LEU A 43 0.06 -21.25 -20.05
N LYS A 44 1.38 -21.33 -19.80
CA LYS A 44 2.32 -20.21 -20.01
C LYS A 44 2.24 -19.69 -21.44
N LYS A 45 2.27 -20.59 -22.43
CA LYS A 45 2.13 -20.25 -23.85
C LYS A 45 0.80 -19.57 -24.12
N LYS A 46 -0.33 -20.14 -23.68
CA LYS A 46 -1.65 -19.51 -23.83
C LYS A 46 -1.73 -18.14 -23.17
N ILE A 47 -1.20 -17.99 -21.95
CA ILE A 47 -1.17 -16.70 -21.24
C ILE A 47 -0.39 -15.66 -22.05
N PHE A 48 0.77 -16.05 -22.58
CA PHE A 48 1.60 -15.20 -23.43
C PHE A 48 0.88 -14.81 -24.73
N ASP A 49 0.40 -15.81 -25.48
CA ASP A 49 -0.24 -15.63 -26.79
C ASP A 49 -1.51 -14.76 -26.68
N THR A 50 -2.31 -14.98 -25.63
CA THR A 50 -3.55 -14.22 -25.38
C THR A 50 -3.32 -12.89 -24.66
N LYS A 51 -2.08 -12.59 -24.25
CA LYS A 51 -1.72 -11.45 -23.41
C LYS A 51 -2.61 -11.37 -22.16
N THR A 52 -2.86 -12.51 -21.52
CA THR A 52 -3.67 -12.62 -20.31
C THR A 52 -2.87 -12.11 -19.11
N ILE A 53 -3.48 -11.22 -18.33
CA ILE A 53 -2.99 -10.75 -17.04
C ILE A 53 -3.59 -11.63 -15.94
N ILE A 54 -2.75 -12.14 -15.05
CA ILE A 54 -3.15 -12.82 -13.82
C ILE A 54 -2.78 -11.92 -12.64
N ARG A 55 -3.76 -11.53 -11.82
CA ARG A 55 -3.54 -10.69 -10.63
C ARG A 55 -4.29 -11.21 -9.43
N LYS A 56 -3.72 -11.04 -8.24
CA LYS A 56 -4.48 -11.16 -6.99
C LYS A 56 -5.53 -10.05 -6.92
N THR A 57 -6.70 -10.38 -6.42
CA THR A 57 -7.82 -9.44 -6.26
C THR A 57 -7.71 -8.65 -4.95
N ASP A 58 -8.30 -7.46 -4.92
CA ASP A 58 -8.44 -6.65 -3.71
C ASP A 58 -9.46 -7.31 -2.77
N LYS A 59 -9.08 -7.48 -1.50
CA LYS A 59 -9.88 -8.06 -0.39
C LYS A 59 -10.29 -9.53 -0.51
N SER A 60 -9.98 -10.22 -1.60
CA SER A 60 -10.25 -11.66 -1.76
C SER A 60 -8.99 -12.44 -2.12
N LYS A 61 -8.93 -13.72 -1.73
CA LYS A 61 -7.80 -14.60 -2.04
C LYS A 61 -7.87 -15.23 -3.44
N VAL A 62 -8.76 -14.72 -4.30
CA VAL A 62 -8.96 -15.24 -5.66
C VAL A 62 -8.09 -14.50 -6.68
N LEU A 63 -7.80 -15.19 -7.79
CA LEU A 63 -7.10 -14.62 -8.93
C LEU A 63 -8.12 -14.01 -9.91
N HIS A 64 -7.76 -12.85 -10.46
CA HIS A 64 -8.45 -12.23 -11.58
C HIS A 64 -7.69 -12.53 -12.86
N LEU A 65 -8.41 -13.04 -13.85
CA LEU A 65 -7.96 -13.19 -15.24
C LEU A 65 -8.57 -12.05 -16.05
N GLY A 66 -7.72 -11.31 -16.74
CA GLY A 66 -8.13 -10.22 -17.64
C GLY A 66 -7.16 -10.10 -18.81
N THR A 67 -7.45 -9.23 -19.77
CA THR A 67 -6.52 -8.96 -20.87
C THR A 67 -5.55 -7.83 -20.50
N SER A 68 -4.33 -7.84 -21.05
CA SER A 68 -3.37 -6.75 -20.89
C SER A 68 -3.95 -5.40 -21.32
N LYS A 69 -4.70 -5.38 -22.43
CA LYS A 69 -5.36 -4.18 -22.94
C LYS A 69 -6.36 -3.58 -21.94
N GLN A 70 -7.23 -4.40 -21.34
CA GLN A 70 -8.19 -3.91 -20.34
C GLN A 70 -7.49 -3.43 -19.07
N TYR A 71 -6.42 -4.09 -18.66
CA TYR A 71 -5.66 -3.70 -17.48
C TYR A 71 -4.97 -2.35 -17.69
N GLN A 72 -4.36 -2.14 -18.86
CA GLN A 72 -3.73 -0.88 -19.26
C GLN A 72 -4.75 0.27 -19.39
N LEU A 73 -5.87 0.05 -20.08
CA LEU A 73 -6.92 1.07 -20.19
C LEU A 73 -7.44 1.51 -18.82
N LYS A 74 -7.61 0.57 -17.89
CA LYS A 74 -8.08 0.88 -16.54
C LYS A 74 -7.01 1.57 -15.68
N SER A 75 -5.73 1.29 -15.91
CA SER A 75 -4.66 2.00 -15.20
C SER A 75 -4.54 3.44 -15.69
N GLU A 76 -4.59 3.66 -17.00
CA GLU A 76 -4.64 5.00 -17.62
C GLU A 76 -5.84 5.80 -17.10
N GLN A 77 -7.05 5.22 -17.14
CA GLN A 77 -8.25 5.83 -16.57
C GLN A 77 -8.10 6.19 -15.09
N PHE A 78 -7.40 5.36 -14.30
CA PHE A 78 -7.14 5.66 -12.90
C PHE A 78 -6.17 6.83 -12.74
N MET A 79 -5.09 6.86 -13.53
CA MET A 79 -4.14 7.97 -13.52
C MET A 79 -4.83 9.28 -13.93
N ASP A 80 -5.64 9.25 -14.99
CA ASP A 80 -6.39 10.40 -15.50
C ASP A 80 -7.44 10.89 -14.52
N LYS A 81 -8.20 9.99 -13.88
CA LYS A 81 -9.19 10.35 -12.86
C LYS A 81 -8.52 11.06 -11.67
N THR A 82 -7.36 10.56 -11.24
CA THR A 82 -6.73 11.04 -10.01
C THR A 82 -5.85 12.27 -10.23
N GLN A 83 -5.31 12.46 -11.44
CA GLN A 83 -4.32 13.48 -11.77
C GLN A 83 -3.15 13.49 -10.77
N ALA A 84 -2.83 12.32 -10.21
CA ALA A 84 -1.89 12.22 -9.10
C ALA A 84 -0.44 11.98 -9.55
N TYR A 85 -0.24 11.64 -10.82
CA TYR A 85 1.05 11.20 -11.34
C TYR A 85 1.49 12.06 -12.51
N LYS A 86 2.78 12.39 -12.53
CA LYS A 86 3.43 13.13 -13.61
C LYS A 86 4.56 12.30 -14.17
N ILE A 87 4.63 12.16 -15.49
CA ILE A 87 5.77 11.52 -16.17
C ILE A 87 7.00 12.42 -16.02
N ILE A 88 8.15 11.79 -15.80
CA ILE A 88 9.46 12.42 -15.82
C ILE A 88 10.37 11.72 -16.83
N ASP A 89 11.34 12.46 -17.33
CA ASP A 89 12.21 12.11 -18.46
C ASP A 89 13.49 11.34 -18.07
N HIS A 90 13.84 11.32 -16.78
CA HIS A 90 15.03 10.65 -16.27
C HIS A 90 14.74 9.82 -15.02
N ASN A 91 15.65 8.92 -14.70
CA ASN A 91 15.60 8.10 -13.49
C ASN A 91 16.05 8.92 -12.27
N PRO A 92 15.15 9.26 -11.31
CA PRO A 92 15.47 10.14 -10.19
C PRO A 92 16.13 9.40 -9.02
N LEU A 93 16.42 8.10 -9.14
CA LEU A 93 16.83 7.25 -8.01
C LEU A 93 18.02 7.84 -7.23
N TYR A 94 19.07 8.27 -7.95
CA TYR A 94 20.28 8.78 -7.31
C TYR A 94 20.12 10.19 -6.76
N ASP A 95 19.26 11.00 -7.36
CA ASP A 95 18.93 12.34 -6.86
C ASP A 95 18.20 12.25 -5.52
N ILE A 96 17.24 11.32 -5.42
CA ILE A 96 16.51 11.04 -4.18
C ILE A 96 17.49 10.55 -3.10
N ILE A 97 18.37 9.59 -3.43
CA ILE A 97 19.38 9.08 -2.49
C ILE A 97 20.27 10.22 -1.99
N SER A 98 20.73 11.09 -2.89
CA SER A 98 21.57 12.24 -2.55
C SER A 98 20.85 13.20 -1.62
N GLN A 99 19.60 13.58 -1.95
CA GLN A 99 18.78 14.48 -1.16
C GLN A 99 18.53 13.95 0.25
N ILE A 100 18.12 12.68 0.37
CA ILE A 100 17.89 12.05 1.68
C ILE A 100 19.18 11.97 2.48
N THR A 101 20.28 11.54 1.84
CA THR A 101 21.59 11.45 2.50
C THR A 101 22.05 12.80 3.02
N HIS A 102 21.86 13.88 2.24
CA HIS A 102 22.18 15.23 2.65
C HIS A 102 21.39 15.64 3.90
N CYS A 103 20.06 15.48 3.89
CA CYS A 103 19.22 15.81 5.04
C CYS A 103 19.62 15.00 6.29
N LEU A 104 19.84 13.69 6.15
CA LEU A 104 20.24 12.83 7.26
C LEU A 104 21.60 13.24 7.86
N ARG A 105 22.58 13.60 7.01
CA ARG A 105 23.88 14.11 7.47
C ARG A 105 23.72 15.41 8.25
N THR A 106 22.94 16.36 7.72
CA THR A 106 22.66 17.62 8.43
C THR A 106 22.02 17.35 9.80
N TRP A 107 21.07 16.42 9.90
CA TRP A 107 20.44 16.10 11.18
C TRP A 107 21.37 15.38 12.14
N LEU A 108 22.29 14.55 11.64
CA LEU A 108 23.33 13.91 12.46
C LEU A 108 24.32 14.94 13.01
N THR A 109 24.83 15.85 12.17
CA THR A 109 25.77 16.90 12.58
C THR A 109 25.17 17.82 13.65
N ASN A 110 23.89 18.17 13.50
CA ASN A 110 23.15 18.98 14.47
C ASN A 110 22.65 18.17 15.69
N LYS A 111 23.01 16.89 15.81
CA LYS A 111 22.61 15.99 16.90
C LYS A 111 21.09 15.82 17.07
N TYR A 112 20.32 16.02 16.00
CA TYR A 112 18.87 15.78 15.98
C TYR A 112 18.52 14.31 15.80
N ILE A 113 19.45 13.51 15.28
CA ILE A 113 19.37 12.05 15.23
C ILE A 113 20.68 11.45 15.73
N THR A 114 20.59 10.25 16.30
CA THR A 114 21.73 9.45 16.75
C THR A 114 22.44 8.79 15.57
N SER A 115 23.71 8.39 15.75
CA SER A 115 24.44 7.60 14.74
C SER A 115 23.71 6.31 14.37
N LYS A 116 23.09 5.64 15.35
CA LYS A 116 22.29 4.41 15.14
C LYS A 116 21.04 4.68 14.30
N GLN A 117 20.36 5.81 14.51
CA GLN A 117 19.23 6.22 13.66
C GLN A 117 19.72 6.55 12.25
N TYR A 118 20.82 7.31 12.12
CA TYR A 118 21.41 7.63 10.83
C TYR A 118 21.73 6.37 10.01
N GLU A 119 22.41 5.38 10.58
CA GLU A 119 22.74 4.12 9.91
C GLU A 119 21.50 3.35 9.43
N LYS A 120 20.44 3.35 10.23
CA LYS A 120 19.17 2.68 9.87
C LYS A 120 18.40 3.44 8.79
N LEU A 121 18.48 4.77 8.78
CA LEU A 121 17.74 5.63 7.88
C LEU A 121 18.44 5.82 6.54
N LEU A 122 19.77 5.66 6.50
CA LEU A 122 20.57 5.92 5.32
C LEU A 122 20.23 4.95 4.19
N PRO A 123 19.81 5.43 3.00
CA PRO A 123 19.57 4.57 1.86
C PRO A 123 20.87 3.93 1.36
N VAL A 124 20.89 2.60 1.30
CA VAL A 124 22.04 1.85 0.78
C VAL A 124 22.00 1.86 -0.75
N ARG A 125 22.82 2.71 -1.38
CA ARG A 125 22.83 2.97 -2.84
C ARG A 125 22.68 1.73 -3.72
N ARG A 126 23.44 0.67 -3.43
CA ARG A 126 23.45 -0.60 -4.19
C ARG A 126 22.22 -1.50 -3.99
N LYS A 127 21.39 -1.23 -2.98
CA LYS A 127 20.16 -1.97 -2.66
C LYS A 127 18.89 -1.18 -2.99
N CYS A 128 19.02 0.12 -3.22
CA CYS A 128 17.89 0.99 -3.51
C CYS A 128 17.43 0.82 -4.96
N GLN A 129 16.12 0.87 -5.13
CA GLN A 129 15.47 0.91 -6.44
C GLN A 129 14.24 1.81 -6.35
N LEU A 130 13.77 2.32 -7.49
CA LEU A 130 12.48 3.01 -7.53
C LEU A 130 11.38 2.05 -7.10
N ALA A 131 10.31 2.61 -6.55
CA ALA A 131 9.12 1.83 -6.28
C ALA A 131 8.52 1.31 -7.59
N HIS A 132 7.76 0.22 -7.50
CA HIS A 132 7.05 -0.34 -8.65
C HIS A 132 5.54 -0.15 -8.45
N LEU A 133 4.90 0.56 -9.36
CA LEU A 133 3.45 0.70 -9.34
C LEU A 133 2.81 -0.52 -10.02
N TYR A 134 1.81 -1.08 -9.37
CA TYR A 134 0.93 -2.08 -9.97
C TYR A 134 -0.48 -1.90 -9.45
N TYR A 135 -1.41 -2.65 -10.02
CA TYR A 135 -2.82 -2.51 -9.73
C TYR A 135 -3.45 -3.84 -9.34
N GLN A 136 -4.31 -3.80 -8.33
CA GLN A 136 -5.11 -4.93 -7.89
C GLN A 136 -6.57 -4.76 -8.33
N PRO A 137 -7.15 -5.73 -9.05
CA PRO A 137 -8.56 -5.68 -9.44
C PRO A 137 -9.51 -5.79 -8.24
N LYS A 138 -10.44 -4.85 -8.11
CA LYS A 138 -11.53 -4.86 -7.12
C LYS A 138 -12.70 -5.68 -7.67
N ALA A 139 -12.55 -7.01 -7.71
CA ALA A 139 -13.56 -7.93 -8.30
C ALA A 139 -14.93 -7.89 -7.60
N HIS A 140 -14.98 -7.40 -6.36
CA HIS A 140 -16.21 -7.20 -5.59
C HIS A 140 -16.97 -5.90 -5.96
N LYS A 141 -16.46 -5.07 -6.88
CA LYS A 141 -17.12 -3.84 -7.35
C LYS A 141 -17.50 -3.96 -8.83
N GLN A 142 -18.64 -3.38 -9.21
CA GLN A 142 -19.10 -3.35 -10.61
C GLN A 142 -18.03 -2.75 -11.53
N GLY A 143 -17.83 -3.37 -12.69
CA GLY A 143 -16.80 -2.97 -13.66
C GLY A 143 -15.37 -3.34 -13.28
N THR A 144 -15.14 -3.95 -12.10
CA THR A 144 -13.83 -4.39 -11.60
C THR A 144 -12.78 -3.27 -11.70
N PRO A 145 -12.96 -2.14 -10.99
CA PRO A 145 -12.00 -1.05 -10.98
C PRO A 145 -10.68 -1.48 -10.36
N LEU A 146 -9.62 -0.72 -10.62
CA LEU A 146 -8.28 -1.00 -10.12
C LEU A 146 -7.97 -0.27 -8.81
N ARG A 147 -7.16 -0.90 -7.95
CA ARG A 147 -6.51 -0.28 -6.79
C ARG A 147 -5.02 -0.13 -7.08
N SER A 148 -4.49 1.09 -7.09
CA SER A 148 -3.05 1.32 -7.19
C SER A 148 -2.32 0.82 -5.94
N ILE A 149 -1.18 0.15 -6.13
CA ILE A 149 -0.25 -0.23 -5.07
C ILE A 149 1.15 0.16 -5.51
N CYS A 150 1.82 0.97 -4.70
CA CYS A 150 3.20 1.37 -4.91
C CYS A 150 4.09 0.50 -4.03
N ALA A 151 4.70 -0.54 -4.59
CA ALA A 151 5.63 -1.39 -3.86
C ALA A 151 6.97 -0.66 -3.70
N SER A 152 7.17 -0.10 -2.51
CA SER A 152 8.33 0.75 -2.19
C SER A 152 9.29 0.12 -1.18
N ILE A 153 9.30 -1.21 -1.00
CA ILE A 153 10.10 -1.89 0.05
C ILE A 153 11.59 -1.49 0.01
N ASN A 154 12.14 -1.34 -1.19
CA ASN A 154 13.53 -0.98 -1.41
C ASN A 154 13.70 0.49 -1.89
N SER A 155 12.68 1.33 -1.71
CA SER A 155 12.79 2.75 -2.09
C SER A 155 13.72 3.50 -1.13
N PRO A 156 14.40 4.56 -1.60
CA PRO A 156 15.25 5.38 -0.73
C PRO A 156 14.51 5.97 0.48
N THR A 157 13.19 6.19 0.36
CA THR A 157 12.34 6.78 1.41
C THR A 157 11.75 5.76 2.38
N ALA A 158 11.83 4.46 2.09
CA ALA A 158 11.18 3.43 2.89
C ALA A 158 11.64 3.39 4.36
N PRO A 159 12.95 3.49 4.67
CA PRO A 159 13.41 3.52 6.06
C PRO A 159 12.88 4.73 6.83
N SER A 160 12.92 5.92 6.22
CA SER A 160 12.36 7.14 6.81
C SER A 160 10.85 7.06 7.01
N SER A 161 10.12 6.50 6.04
CA SER A 161 8.69 6.26 6.12
C SER A 161 8.33 5.34 7.30
N GLN A 162 9.07 4.24 7.48
CA GLN A 162 8.83 3.31 8.59
C GLN A 162 9.20 3.92 9.94
N PHE A 163 10.30 4.66 9.99
CA PHE A 163 10.73 5.36 11.21
C PHE A 163 9.69 6.37 11.68
N LEU A 164 9.19 7.22 10.77
CA LEU A 164 8.15 8.20 11.09
C LEU A 164 6.85 7.54 11.51
N ASP A 165 6.45 6.44 10.86
CA ASP A 165 5.26 5.70 11.27
C ASP A 165 5.38 5.16 12.69
N ASN A 166 6.53 4.56 13.04
CA ASN A 166 6.77 4.08 14.40
C ASN A 166 6.74 5.20 15.44
N LEU A 167 7.20 6.39 15.05
CA LEU A 167 7.26 7.57 15.90
C LEU A 167 5.87 8.20 16.11
N LEU A 168 5.07 8.33 15.04
CA LEU A 168 3.81 9.08 15.04
C LEU A 168 2.58 8.24 15.38
N ARG A 169 2.56 6.96 14.97
CA ARG A 169 1.40 6.07 15.15
C ARG A 169 0.95 5.94 16.62
N PRO A 170 1.83 5.83 17.62
CA PRO A 170 1.41 5.79 19.02
C PRO A 170 0.62 7.03 19.45
N LEU A 171 1.04 8.22 19.00
CA LEU A 171 0.35 9.47 19.31
C LEU A 171 -1.05 9.49 18.71
N PHE A 172 -1.20 9.11 17.44
CA PHE A 172 -2.51 9.06 16.79
C PHE A 172 -3.46 8.08 17.49
N LYS A 173 -2.95 6.91 17.91
CA LYS A 173 -3.76 5.94 18.66
C LYS A 173 -4.25 6.49 20.00
N GLN A 174 -3.41 7.24 20.71
CA GLN A 174 -3.78 7.85 21.98
C GLN A 174 -4.77 9.02 21.81
N SER A 175 -4.68 9.75 20.70
CA SER A 175 -5.49 10.97 20.46
C SER A 175 -6.80 10.73 19.69
N THR A 176 -7.11 9.49 19.28
CA THR A 176 -8.32 9.17 18.51
C THR A 176 -9.25 8.20 19.26
N PRO A 177 -9.91 8.66 20.34
CA PRO A 177 -10.76 7.80 21.18
C PRO A 177 -11.98 7.23 20.44
N THR A 178 -12.36 7.85 19.32
CA THR A 178 -13.48 7.42 18.46
C THR A 178 -13.03 6.48 17.34
N SER A 179 -11.74 6.16 17.23
CA SER A 179 -11.22 5.24 16.23
C SER A 179 -11.56 3.80 16.59
N ILE A 180 -11.94 3.03 15.58
CA ILE A 180 -12.39 1.65 15.74
C ILE A 180 -11.40 0.75 15.01
N GLU A 181 -10.79 -0.17 15.75
CA GLU A 181 -9.76 -1.04 15.19
C GLU A 181 -10.31 -2.10 14.24
N ASN A 182 -11.48 -2.67 14.56
CA ASN A 182 -12.09 -3.74 13.78
C ASN A 182 -13.60 -3.88 14.06
N GLY A 183 -14.27 -4.70 13.25
CA GLY A 183 -15.72 -4.91 13.36
C GLY A 183 -16.17 -5.56 14.67
N ILE A 184 -15.34 -6.40 15.30
CA ILE A 184 -15.67 -7.02 16.59
C ILE A 184 -15.69 -5.94 17.67
N TYR A 185 -14.68 -5.06 17.67
CA TYR A 185 -14.60 -3.92 18.57
C TYR A 185 -15.78 -2.96 18.38
N LEU A 186 -16.17 -2.64 17.14
CA LEU A 186 -17.37 -1.84 16.86
C LEU A 186 -18.62 -2.44 17.51
N VAL A 187 -18.86 -3.74 17.32
CA VAL A 187 -20.04 -4.42 17.90
C VAL A 187 -20.01 -4.37 19.43
N GLN A 188 -18.84 -4.53 20.04
CA GLN A 188 -18.68 -4.39 21.49
C GLN A 188 -19.00 -2.97 21.96
N GLN A 189 -18.48 -1.95 21.29
CA GLN A 189 -18.76 -0.54 21.61
C GLN A 189 -20.23 -0.21 21.48
N LEU A 190 -20.89 -0.64 20.40
CA LEU A 190 -22.33 -0.44 20.21
C LEU A 190 -23.17 -1.14 21.28
N LYS A 191 -22.78 -2.36 21.71
CA LYS A 191 -23.45 -3.07 22.81
C LYS A 191 -23.25 -2.38 24.16
N SER A 192 -22.08 -1.80 24.39
CA SER A 192 -21.82 -1.02 25.61
C SER A 192 -22.65 0.26 25.60
N TYR A 193 -22.65 0.98 24.49
CA TYR A 193 -23.48 2.17 24.30
C TYR A 193 -24.97 1.85 24.49
N SER A 194 -25.47 0.75 23.92
CA SER A 194 -26.90 0.37 24.04
C SER A 194 -27.35 0.08 25.47
N ARG A 195 -26.42 -0.18 26.40
CA ARG A 195 -26.73 -0.38 27.83
C ARG A 195 -26.85 0.93 28.59
N SER A 196 -26.10 1.96 28.20
CA SER A 196 -26.18 3.30 28.79
C SER A 196 -27.25 4.17 28.12
N GLU A 197 -27.40 4.03 26.81
CA GLU A 197 -28.28 4.83 25.94
C GLU A 197 -29.02 3.85 25.00
N PRO A 198 -30.27 3.47 25.30
CA PRO A 198 -30.97 2.46 24.51
C PRO A 198 -31.21 2.96 23.08
N PHE A 199 -30.85 2.14 22.10
CA PHE A 199 -31.26 2.39 20.72
C PHE A 199 -32.79 2.37 20.65
N THR A 200 -33.36 3.43 20.08
CA THR A 200 -34.81 3.56 19.90
C THR A 200 -35.17 3.31 18.44
N PRO A 201 -36.45 3.08 18.10
CA PRO A 201 -36.89 3.03 16.71
C PRO A 201 -36.58 4.31 15.89
N LYS A 202 -36.23 5.43 16.55
CA LYS A 202 -35.83 6.69 15.92
C LYS A 202 -34.31 6.82 15.73
N THR A 203 -33.51 5.87 16.23
CA THR A 203 -32.05 5.88 16.06
C THR A 203 -31.69 5.57 14.60
N ILE A 204 -30.89 6.45 13.99
CA ILE A 204 -30.44 6.31 12.60
C ILE A 204 -28.94 6.05 12.59
N PHE A 205 -28.53 4.98 11.89
CA PHE A 205 -27.13 4.73 11.58
C PHE A 205 -26.80 5.33 10.23
N ILE A 206 -25.75 6.14 10.18
CA ILE A 206 -25.28 6.79 8.96
C ILE A 206 -23.89 6.27 8.64
N THR A 207 -23.65 5.94 7.38
CA THR A 207 -22.33 5.49 6.91
C THR A 207 -21.86 6.36 5.75
N PHE A 208 -20.57 6.65 5.73
CA PHE A 208 -19.91 7.40 4.67
C PHE A 208 -18.60 6.68 4.31
N ASP A 209 -18.23 6.68 3.03
CA ASP A 209 -16.98 6.11 2.53
C ASP A 209 -16.16 7.20 1.81
N ILE A 210 -14.91 7.37 2.23
CA ILE A 210 -13.99 8.31 1.56
C ILE A 210 -13.32 7.59 0.40
N ILE A 211 -13.65 8.01 -0.81
CA ILE A 211 -13.10 7.44 -2.03
C ILE A 211 -11.64 7.87 -2.21
N ASP A 212 -10.77 6.89 -2.49
CA ASP A 212 -9.38 7.11 -2.90
C ASP A 212 -8.55 7.98 -1.90
N LEU A 213 -8.82 7.85 -0.59
CA LEU A 213 -8.23 8.65 0.50
C LEU A 213 -6.71 8.89 0.34
N TYR A 214 -5.93 7.82 0.16
CA TYR A 214 -4.47 7.95 0.05
C TYR A 214 -4.02 8.73 -1.17
N THR A 215 -4.58 8.46 -2.36
CA THR A 215 -4.18 9.14 -3.59
C THR A 215 -4.71 10.57 -3.65
N MET A 216 -5.75 10.90 -2.88
CA MET A 216 -6.33 12.24 -2.79
C MET A 216 -5.84 13.07 -1.60
N LEU A 217 -5.03 12.50 -0.71
CA LEU A 217 -4.46 13.21 0.44
C LEU A 217 -3.73 14.49 -0.01
N ASN A 218 -4.14 15.63 0.53
CA ASN A 218 -3.44 16.89 0.29
C ASN A 218 -2.17 16.93 1.15
N GLN A 219 -1.01 16.71 0.52
CA GLN A 219 0.28 16.62 1.20
C GLN A 219 0.59 17.87 2.04
N ASN A 220 0.32 19.07 1.53
CA ASN A 220 0.62 20.31 2.23
C ASN A 220 -0.28 20.48 3.46
N ARG A 221 -1.58 20.16 3.32
CA ARG A 221 -2.52 20.16 4.46
C ARG A 221 -2.16 19.09 5.50
N ALA A 222 -1.77 17.89 5.07
CA ALA A 222 -1.35 16.83 5.98
C ALA A 222 -0.14 17.27 6.83
N ILE A 223 0.85 17.91 6.20
CA ILE A 223 2.01 18.48 6.91
C ILE A 223 1.59 19.61 7.86
N PHE A 224 0.72 20.51 7.41
CA PHE A 224 0.21 21.60 8.25
C PHE A 224 -0.52 21.07 9.50
N TYR A 225 -1.46 20.14 9.32
CA TYR A 225 -2.22 19.57 10.43
C TYR A 225 -1.35 18.72 11.34
N LEU A 226 -0.37 17.98 10.81
CA LEU A 226 0.60 17.27 11.66
C LEU A 226 1.37 18.26 12.54
N ARG A 227 1.84 19.38 11.97
CA ARG A 227 2.53 20.42 12.75
C ARG A 227 1.62 21.00 13.84
N ARG A 228 0.39 21.37 13.48
CA ARG A 228 -0.61 21.86 14.43
C ARG A 228 -0.90 20.85 15.54
N PHE A 229 -1.05 19.58 15.19
CA PHE A 229 -1.29 18.52 16.16
C PHE A 229 -0.12 18.38 17.14
N LEU A 230 1.11 18.30 16.62
CA LEU A 230 2.30 18.12 17.47
C LEU A 230 2.59 19.36 18.35
N GLN A 231 2.56 20.57 17.78
CA GLN A 231 2.98 21.79 18.50
C GLN A 231 1.82 22.53 19.18
N GLY A 232 0.60 22.43 18.64
CA GLY A 232 -0.58 23.10 19.18
C GLY A 232 -1.31 22.21 20.16
N ASP A 233 -1.80 21.07 19.68
CA ASP A 233 -2.68 20.21 20.48
C ASP A 233 -1.87 19.45 21.56
N LEU A 234 -0.72 18.88 21.19
CA LEU A 234 0.17 18.16 22.11
C LEU A 234 1.26 19.04 22.75
N GLN A 235 1.44 20.28 22.29
CA GLN A 235 2.44 21.23 22.79
C GLN A 235 3.88 20.69 22.82
N LEU A 236 4.22 19.78 21.90
CA LEU A 236 5.54 19.19 21.80
C LEU A 236 6.51 20.12 21.07
N THR A 237 7.71 20.26 21.62
CA THR A 237 8.87 20.87 20.94
C THR A 237 9.75 19.82 20.28
N ALA A 238 9.78 18.60 20.83
CA ALA A 238 10.49 17.44 20.32
C ALA A 238 9.74 16.14 20.65
N LEU A 239 10.05 15.07 19.92
CA LEU A 239 9.53 13.72 20.12
C LEU A 239 10.68 12.72 19.97
N ASP A 240 10.89 11.86 20.97
CA ASP A 240 12.09 11.01 21.10
C ASP A 240 13.42 11.76 20.90
N GLY A 241 13.49 12.98 21.43
CA GLY A 241 14.66 13.86 21.28
C GLY A 241 14.82 14.50 19.90
N ILE A 242 13.90 14.26 18.96
CA ILE A 242 13.91 14.85 17.62
C ILE A 242 13.01 16.09 17.61
N PRO A 243 13.51 17.28 17.25
CA PRO A 243 12.68 18.48 17.16
C PRO A 243 11.52 18.30 16.18
N VAL A 244 10.34 18.86 16.51
CA VAL A 244 9.15 18.74 15.65
C VAL A 244 9.42 19.26 14.23
N ASP A 245 10.19 20.34 14.08
CA ASP A 245 10.56 20.85 12.75
C ASP A 245 11.36 19.84 11.91
N VAL A 246 12.19 19.01 12.53
CA VAL A 246 12.94 17.94 11.86
C VAL A 246 12.00 16.82 11.43
N ILE A 247 11.05 16.43 12.29
CA ILE A 247 10.01 15.45 11.98
C ILE A 247 9.17 15.92 10.79
N ILE A 248 8.72 17.17 10.81
CA ILE A 248 7.96 17.78 9.72
C ILE A 248 8.76 17.80 8.42
N LYS A 249 10.04 18.19 8.47
CA LYS A 249 10.93 18.15 7.29
C LYS A 249 11.10 16.73 6.75
N MET A 250 11.25 15.73 7.62
CA MET A 250 11.37 14.33 7.21
C MET A 250 10.07 13.79 6.61
N CYS A 251 8.90 14.13 7.17
CA CYS A 251 7.60 13.79 6.59
C CYS A 251 7.44 14.39 5.18
N ASN A 252 7.79 15.68 5.03
CA ASN A 252 7.74 16.34 3.73
C ASN A 252 8.70 15.70 2.73
N LEU A 253 9.92 15.35 3.16
CA LEU A 253 10.90 14.64 2.34
C LEU A 253 10.35 13.31 1.81
N VAL A 254 9.68 12.51 2.65
CA VAL A 254 9.06 11.24 2.23
C VAL A 254 7.89 11.47 1.26
N LEU A 255 6.99 12.42 1.56
CA LEU A 255 5.83 12.69 0.71
C LEU A 255 6.20 13.23 -0.67
N LYS A 256 7.24 14.08 -0.75
CA LYS A 256 7.68 14.69 -2.02
C LYS A 256 8.56 13.75 -2.85
N ASN A 257 9.17 12.74 -2.24
CA ASN A 257 10.06 11.80 -2.94
C ASN A 257 9.42 10.44 -3.21
N ASN A 258 8.20 10.47 -3.73
CA ASN A 258 7.52 9.27 -4.18
C ASN A 258 7.60 9.14 -5.71
N TYR A 259 8.60 8.38 -6.14
CA TYR A 259 8.88 8.11 -7.54
C TYR A 259 8.83 6.61 -7.81
N PHE A 260 8.30 6.23 -8.96
CA PHE A 260 8.15 4.84 -9.34
C PHE A 260 8.34 4.64 -10.83
N TYR A 261 8.68 3.40 -11.18
CA TYR A 261 8.73 2.93 -12.56
C TYR A 261 7.45 2.17 -12.88
N TYR A 262 6.82 2.49 -14.00
CA TYR A 262 5.63 1.83 -14.50
C TYR A 262 5.59 1.90 -16.02
N ASP A 263 5.28 0.79 -16.68
CA ASP A 263 5.09 0.72 -18.13
C ASP A 263 6.15 1.50 -18.95
N ASN A 264 7.42 1.21 -18.68
CA ASN A 264 8.58 1.83 -19.32
C ASN A 264 8.75 3.34 -19.12
N ASN A 265 8.01 3.93 -18.18
CA ASN A 265 8.09 5.34 -17.84
C ASN A 265 8.42 5.55 -16.37
N TYR A 266 9.08 6.66 -16.08
CA TYR A 266 9.30 7.15 -14.72
C TYR A 266 8.18 8.11 -14.35
N TYR A 267 7.68 7.99 -13.13
CA TYR A 267 6.60 8.83 -12.64
C TYR A 267 6.94 9.43 -11.28
N HIS A 268 6.44 10.64 -11.06
CA HIS A 268 6.39 11.32 -9.79
C HIS A 268 4.94 11.39 -9.29
N GLN A 269 4.68 10.95 -8.05
CA GLN A 269 3.39 11.16 -7.42
C GLN A 269 3.32 12.57 -6.79
N ILE A 270 2.66 13.48 -7.49
CA ILE A 270 2.53 14.90 -7.10
C ILE A 270 1.35 15.17 -6.15
N LYS A 271 0.42 14.23 -6.03
CA LYS A 271 -0.78 14.32 -5.18
C LYS A 271 -0.98 13.03 -4.40
N GLY A 272 -1.49 13.13 -3.18
CA GLY A 272 -1.69 11.97 -2.31
C GLY A 272 -0.38 11.46 -1.70
N GLY A 273 -0.46 10.30 -1.07
CA GLY A 273 0.69 9.50 -0.67
C GLY A 273 0.69 8.14 -1.38
N ALA A 274 1.85 7.48 -1.38
CA ALA A 274 1.99 6.15 -1.96
C ALA A 274 1.16 5.13 -1.17
N MET A 275 0.25 4.43 -1.85
CA MET A 275 -0.40 3.25 -1.27
C MET A 275 0.64 2.14 -1.09
N GLY A 276 1.22 2.04 0.11
CA GLY A 276 2.36 1.18 0.42
C GLY A 276 3.39 1.85 1.34
N SER A 277 3.35 3.18 1.48
CA SER A 277 4.15 3.92 2.44
C SER A 277 3.53 3.85 3.84
N SER A 278 4.31 3.42 4.83
CA SER A 278 3.91 3.40 6.24
C SER A 278 3.52 4.79 6.76
N LEU A 279 4.23 5.85 6.36
CA LEU A 279 3.90 7.23 6.74
C LEU A 279 2.56 7.67 6.16
N THR A 280 2.28 7.32 4.89
CA THR A 280 1.00 7.67 4.26
C THR A 280 -0.18 7.07 5.02
N LEU A 281 -0.01 5.86 5.58
CA LEU A 281 -0.98 5.25 6.47
C LEU A 281 -1.16 6.06 7.77
N SER A 282 -0.08 6.49 8.41
CA SER A 282 -0.17 7.29 9.64
C SER A 282 -0.86 8.63 9.41
N LEU A 283 -0.54 9.33 8.31
CA LEU A 283 -1.09 10.66 8.01
C LEU A 283 -2.54 10.66 7.52
N ALA A 284 -3.05 9.51 7.09
CA ALA A 284 -4.43 9.39 6.64
C ALA A 284 -5.41 9.08 7.79
N ASN A 285 -4.89 8.61 8.93
CA ASN A 285 -5.65 8.42 10.15
C ASN A 285 -5.76 9.74 10.92
#